data_AF-A0A941F878-F1
#
_entry.id   AF-A0A941F878-F1
#
_cell.length_a   1.000
_cell.length_b   1.000
_cell.length_c   1.000
_cell.angle_alpha   90.00
_cell.angle_beta   90.00
_cell.angle_gamma   90.00
#
_symmetry.space_group_name_H-M   'P 1'
#
loop_
_entity.id
_entity.type
_entity.pdbx_description
1 polymer ?
#
loop_
_entity_poly.entity_id
_entity_poly.type
_entity_poly.pdbx_seq_one_letter_code
_entity_poly.pdbx_strand_id
1 'polypeptide(L)'
;MGHDSINAHVVIKARCEREGVSDICPTCKGHASLEKYEGQRAEAEAWEPTDPPKGEGWQLWETVSEGSPVSPVFATADELAGWMSDPERGDRWVPGDVARKFIEDGWAPTGVVSASHGYQSGVEAAGWTDDKK
;
A
#
# COMPACT_ATOMS: atom_id res chain seq x y z
N MET A 1 5.70 9.93 -9.88
CA MET A 1 6.80 10.47 -10.73
C MET A 1 6.77 11.98 -10.62
N GLY A 2 7.91 12.62 -10.32
CA GLY A 2 7.99 14.08 -10.21
C GLY A 2 8.18 14.75 -11.57
N HIS A 3 7.83 16.03 -11.68
CA HIS A 3 8.06 16.85 -12.88
C HIS A 3 9.51 16.74 -13.40
N ASP A 4 10.49 16.77 -12.49
CA ASP A 4 11.91 16.71 -12.85
C ASP A 4 12.31 15.37 -13.49
N SER A 5 11.71 14.27 -13.04
CA SER A 5 11.96 12.95 -13.63
C SER A 5 11.45 12.85 -15.07
N ILE A 6 10.34 13.53 -15.39
CA ILE A 6 9.80 13.58 -16.75
C ILE A 6 10.72 14.42 -17.65
N ASN A 7 11.14 15.59 -17.20
CA ASN A 7 12.04 16.46 -17.96
C ASN A 7 13.39 15.80 -18.25
N ALA A 8 13.97 15.12 -17.25
CA ALA A 8 15.20 14.35 -17.44
C ALA A 8 15.02 13.25 -18.48
N HIS A 9 13.90 12.50 -18.44
CA HIS A 9 13.62 11.44 -19.40
C HIS A 9 13.53 11.96 -20.84
N VAL A 10 12.88 13.10 -21.07
CA VAL A 10 12.78 13.73 -22.40
C VAL A 10 14.17 14.04 -22.98
N VAL A 11 15.07 14.62 -22.18
CA VAL A 11 16.43 14.95 -22.63
C VAL A 11 17.27 13.69 -22.89
N ILE A 12 17.12 12.66 -22.06
CA ILE A 12 17.78 11.36 -22.27
C ILE A 12 17.33 10.74 -23.60
N LYS A 13 16.02 10.69 -23.84
CA LYS A 13 15.45 10.14 -25.08
C LYS A 13 15.95 10.88 -26.32
N ALA A 14 15.94 12.22 -26.30
CA ALA A 14 16.45 13.03 -27.40
C ALA A 14 17.95 12.79 -27.65
N ARG A 15 18.74 12.50 -26.61
CA ARG A 15 20.16 12.17 -26.75
C ARG A 15 20.36 10.79 -27.35
N CYS A 16 19.66 9.78 -26.84
CA CYS A 16 19.64 8.42 -27.37
C CYS A 16 19.34 8.42 -28.89
N GLU A 17 18.32 9.16 -29.31
CA GLU A 17 17.95 9.30 -30.71
C GLU A 17 19.08 9.93 -31.56
N ARG A 18 19.66 11.05 -31.12
CA ARG A 18 20.77 11.71 -31.84
C ARG A 18 22.01 10.84 -31.97
N GLU A 19 22.28 10.02 -30.95
CA GLU A 19 23.47 9.15 -30.89
C GLU A 19 23.21 7.77 -31.52
N GLY A 20 21.98 7.48 -31.96
CA GLY A 20 21.61 6.17 -32.51
C GLY A 20 21.63 5.05 -31.48
N VAL A 21 21.45 5.38 -30.21
CA VAL A 21 21.43 4.44 -29.08
C VAL A 21 19.98 4.22 -28.64
N SER A 22 19.60 2.97 -28.34
CA SER A 22 18.29 2.65 -27.77
C SER A 22 18.08 3.33 -26.42
N ASP A 23 16.91 3.94 -26.20
CA ASP A 23 16.45 4.44 -24.90
C ASP A 23 15.85 3.33 -24.01
N ILE A 24 15.72 2.12 -24.54
CA ILE A 24 15.28 0.92 -23.83
C ILE A 24 16.50 0.10 -23.38
N CYS A 25 16.54 -0.22 -22.09
CA CYS A 25 17.55 -1.12 -21.52
C CYS A 25 17.45 -2.52 -22.16
N PRO A 26 18.53 -3.09 -22.73
CA PRO A 26 18.48 -4.41 -23.37
C PRO A 26 18.22 -5.55 -22.39
N THR A 27 18.56 -5.38 -21.11
CA THR A 27 18.41 -6.40 -20.08
C THR A 27 16.97 -6.47 -19.57
N CYS A 28 16.43 -5.36 -19.06
CA CYS A 28 15.07 -5.34 -18.52
C CYS A 28 14.02 -5.00 -19.58
N LYS A 29 14.41 -4.69 -20.83
CA LYS A 29 13.52 -4.35 -21.94
C LYS A 29 12.52 -3.22 -21.61
N GLY A 30 12.95 -2.28 -20.76
CA GLY A 30 12.12 -1.15 -20.33
C GLY A 30 11.21 -1.44 -19.13
N HIS A 31 11.23 -2.64 -18.57
CA HIS A 31 10.39 -3.00 -17.42
C HIS A 31 10.88 -2.48 -16.06
N ALA A 32 12.04 -1.80 -16.02
CA ALA A 32 12.66 -1.26 -14.80
C ALA A 32 12.84 -2.29 -13.65
N SER A 33 12.78 -3.59 -13.96
CA SER A 33 12.86 -4.70 -13.03
C SER A 33 13.42 -5.93 -13.74
N LEU A 34 14.17 -6.77 -13.02
CA LEU A 34 14.63 -8.07 -13.49
C LEU A 34 13.81 -9.16 -12.81
N GLU A 35 13.52 -10.23 -13.55
CA GLU A 35 12.89 -11.40 -12.97
C GLU A 35 13.88 -12.12 -12.04
N LYS A 36 13.40 -12.52 -10.87
CA LYS A 36 14.12 -13.36 -9.91
C LYS A 36 14.14 -14.83 -10.35
N TYR A 37 13.11 -15.27 -11.06
CA TYR A 37 12.96 -16.60 -11.63
C TYR A 37 12.20 -16.50 -12.96
N GLU A 38 12.43 -17.47 -13.84
CA GLU A 38 11.79 -17.53 -15.16
C GLU A 38 10.26 -17.54 -15.01
N GLY A 39 9.57 -16.61 -15.67
CA GLY A 39 8.11 -16.53 -15.65
C GLY A 39 7.51 -15.64 -14.56
N GLN A 40 8.32 -15.08 -13.64
CA GLN A 40 7.82 -14.22 -12.54
C GLN A 40 6.91 -13.09 -13.03
N ARG A 41 7.26 -12.42 -14.13
CA ARG A 41 6.46 -11.31 -14.66
C ARG A 41 5.14 -11.79 -15.23
N ALA A 42 5.16 -12.89 -15.97
CA ALA A 42 3.95 -13.48 -16.53
C ALA A 42 3.00 -13.93 -15.43
N GLU A 43 3.53 -14.51 -14.34
CA GLU A 43 2.75 -14.86 -13.15
C GLU A 43 2.15 -13.61 -12.46
N ALA A 44 2.93 -12.53 -12.33
CA ALA A 44 2.43 -11.28 -11.75
C ALA A 44 1.37 -10.60 -12.63
N GLU A 45 1.52 -10.63 -13.95
CA GLU A 45 0.53 -10.12 -14.91
C GLU A 45 -0.75 -10.98 -14.98
N ALA A 46 -0.64 -12.27 -14.68
CA ALA A 46 -1.76 -13.21 -14.65
C ALA A 46 -2.42 -13.33 -13.26
N TRP A 47 -1.90 -12.65 -12.25
CA TRP A 47 -2.47 -12.64 -10.91
C TRP A 47 -3.82 -11.92 -10.91
N GLU A 48 -4.80 -12.53 -10.24
CA GLU A 48 -6.13 -11.95 -10.08
C GLU A 48 -6.39 -11.63 -8.60
N PRO A 49 -6.98 -10.47 -8.30
CA PRO A 49 -7.27 -10.09 -6.93
C PRO A 49 -8.30 -11.02 -6.28
N THR A 50 -8.09 -11.29 -5.01
CA THR A 50 -9.02 -12.03 -4.17
C THR A 50 -9.73 -11.08 -3.21
N ASP A 51 -11.06 -11.05 -3.27
CA ASP A 51 -11.85 -10.31 -2.30
C ASP A 51 -11.71 -10.89 -0.88
N PRO A 52 -11.89 -10.06 0.16
CA PRO A 52 -12.01 -10.56 1.53
C PRO A 52 -13.06 -11.68 1.63
N PRO A 53 -12.76 -12.78 2.34
CA PRO A 53 -13.69 -13.89 2.47
C PRO A 53 -14.95 -13.42 3.21
N LYS A 54 -16.10 -13.93 2.77
CA LYS A 54 -17.37 -13.72 3.48
C LYS A 54 -17.46 -14.71 4.64
N GLY A 55 -17.78 -14.23 5.84
CA GLY A 55 -17.95 -15.10 7.01
C GLY A 55 -18.05 -14.34 8.32
N GLU A 56 -18.19 -15.09 9.39
CA GLU A 56 -18.10 -14.58 10.76
C GLU A 56 -16.61 -14.50 11.13
N GLY A 57 -16.10 -13.28 11.28
CA GLY A 57 -14.71 -13.04 11.66
C GLY A 57 -14.25 -11.62 11.35
N TRP A 58 -13.26 -11.15 12.10
CA TRP A 58 -12.66 -9.84 11.97
C TRP A 58 -11.24 -9.98 11.45
N GLN A 59 -10.92 -9.28 10.37
CA GLN A 59 -9.61 -9.33 9.74
C GLN A 59 -9.28 -7.98 9.13
N LEU A 60 -8.03 -7.54 9.27
CA LEU A 60 -7.51 -6.36 8.58
C LEU A 60 -7.11 -6.72 7.15
N TRP A 61 -7.59 -5.94 6.19
CA TRP A 61 -7.31 -6.09 4.77
C TRP A 61 -6.75 -4.79 4.18
N GLU A 62 -5.77 -4.94 3.29
CA GLU A 62 -5.41 -3.87 2.37
C GLU A 62 -6.37 -3.92 1.17
N THR A 63 -7.09 -2.82 0.89
CA THR A 63 -8.06 -2.73 -0.21
C THR A 63 -7.49 -2.04 -1.45
N VAL A 64 -6.17 -2.11 -1.64
CA VAL A 64 -5.49 -1.65 -2.87
C VAL A 64 -5.66 -2.69 -3.99
N SER A 65 -5.21 -2.38 -5.21
CA SER A 65 -5.28 -3.30 -6.35
C SER A 65 -4.67 -4.68 -6.07
N GLU A 66 -3.62 -4.73 -5.26
CA GLU A 66 -2.90 -5.93 -4.83
C GLU A 66 -3.60 -6.68 -3.67
N GLY A 67 -4.74 -6.17 -3.20
CA GLY A 67 -5.40 -6.46 -1.93
C GLY A 67 -5.15 -7.82 -1.29
N SER A 68 -4.76 -7.81 -0.02
CA SER A 68 -4.36 -9.00 0.72
C SER A 68 -4.72 -8.93 2.21
N PRO A 69 -4.85 -10.09 2.89
CA PRO A 69 -5.04 -10.11 4.33
C PRO A 69 -3.76 -9.65 5.05
N VAL A 70 -3.90 -8.68 5.95
CA VAL A 70 -2.80 -8.15 6.77
C VAL A 70 -2.70 -8.86 8.12
N SER A 71 -3.85 -9.26 8.67
CA SER A 71 -3.93 -9.93 9.97
C SER A 71 -4.44 -11.37 9.86
N PRO A 72 -4.27 -12.20 10.89
CA PRO A 72 -5.10 -13.38 11.10
C PRO A 72 -6.59 -13.02 11.21
N VAL A 73 -7.45 -14.04 11.15
CA VAL A 73 -8.89 -13.89 11.41
C VAL A 73 -9.15 -14.01 12.92
N PHE A 74 -9.89 -13.07 13.47
CA PHE A 74 -10.28 -13.00 14.88
C PHE A 74 -11.79 -13.22 15.06
N ALA A 75 -12.20 -13.71 16.22
CA ALA A 75 -13.62 -13.93 16.51
C ALA A 75 -14.34 -12.61 16.82
N THR A 76 -13.62 -11.63 17.39
CA THR A 76 -14.20 -10.36 17.81
C THR A 76 -13.41 -9.14 17.33
N ALA A 77 -14.10 -8.01 17.25
CA ALA A 77 -13.49 -6.72 16.94
C ALA A 77 -12.47 -6.27 18.01
N ASP A 78 -12.67 -6.69 19.27
CA ASP A 78 -11.75 -6.38 20.37
C ASP A 78 -10.45 -7.19 20.27
N GLU A 79 -10.52 -8.45 19.83
CA GLU A 79 -9.33 -9.26 19.56
C GLU A 79 -8.51 -8.67 18.41
N LEU A 80 -9.16 -8.23 17.33
CA LEU A 80 -8.49 -7.51 16.24
C LEU A 80 -7.86 -6.21 16.73
N ALA A 81 -8.56 -5.44 17.58
CA ALA A 81 -8.01 -4.20 18.14
C ALA A 81 -6.80 -4.46 19.04
N GLY A 82 -6.88 -5.49 19.88
CA GLY A 82 -5.78 -5.97 20.72
C GLY A 82 -4.56 -6.29 19.88
N TRP A 83 -4.74 -7.08 18.81
CA TRP A 83 -3.67 -7.37 17.86
C TRP A 83 -3.13 -6.10 17.20
N MET A 84 -3.99 -5.18 16.71
CA MET A 84 -3.57 -3.93 16.09
C MET A 84 -2.76 -3.03 17.05
N SER A 85 -2.99 -3.16 18.35
CA SER A 85 -2.32 -2.38 19.40
C SER A 85 -1.09 -3.01 20.01
N ASP A 86 -0.74 -4.23 19.61
CA ASP A 86 0.43 -4.92 20.11
C ASP A 86 1.72 -4.38 19.47
N PRO A 87 2.63 -3.74 20.22
CA PRO A 87 3.89 -3.25 19.68
C PRO A 87 4.84 -4.38 19.26
N GLU A 88 4.67 -5.60 19.78
CA GLU A 88 5.54 -6.74 19.44
C GLU A 88 5.32 -7.24 18.00
N ARG A 89 4.22 -6.85 17.34
CA ARG A 89 3.95 -7.20 15.94
C ARG A 89 4.75 -6.38 14.92
N GLY A 90 5.41 -5.32 15.36
CA GLY A 90 6.22 -4.42 14.53
C GLY A 90 5.65 -3.01 14.36
N ASP A 91 6.26 -2.22 13.50
CA ASP A 91 6.19 -0.74 13.51
C ASP A 91 4.85 -0.11 13.12
N ARG A 92 3.86 -0.89 12.68
CA ARG A 92 2.54 -0.40 12.24
C ARG A 92 1.48 -0.51 13.34
N TRP A 93 1.87 -0.67 14.60
CA TRP A 93 0.96 -0.70 15.75
C TRP A 93 0.39 0.68 16.06
N VAL A 94 -0.83 0.72 16.60
CA VAL A 94 -1.51 1.96 17.03
C VAL A 94 -2.13 1.77 18.41
N PRO A 95 -2.31 2.82 19.23
CA PRO A 95 -3.01 2.69 20.51
C PRO A 95 -4.37 1.99 20.39
N GLY A 96 -4.78 1.27 21.43
CA GLY A 96 -6.00 0.44 21.40
C GLY A 96 -7.28 1.20 21.09
N ASP A 97 -7.42 2.43 21.60
CA ASP A 97 -8.52 3.33 21.28
C ASP A 97 -8.54 3.75 19.80
N VAL A 98 -7.38 4.04 19.22
CA VAL A 98 -7.23 4.31 17.78
C VAL A 98 -7.61 3.08 16.95
N ALA A 99 -7.15 1.89 17.35
CA ALA A 99 -7.50 0.63 16.68
C ALA A 99 -9.01 0.37 16.71
N ARG A 100 -9.66 0.55 17.87
CA ARG A 100 -11.11 0.35 18.02
C ARG A 100 -11.88 1.29 17.11
N LYS A 101 -11.53 2.57 17.10
CA LYS A 101 -12.19 3.56 16.25
C LYS A 101 -12.05 3.25 14.77
N PHE A 102 -10.86 2.88 14.32
CA PHE A 102 -10.65 2.45 12.94
C PHE A 102 -11.51 1.21 12.58
N ILE A 103 -11.61 0.23 13.48
CA ILE A 103 -12.43 -0.97 13.26
C ILE A 103 -13.93 -0.60 13.17
N GLU A 104 -14.38 0.38 13.94
CA GLU A 104 -15.75 0.92 13.87
C GLU A 104 -16.01 1.68 12.55
N ASP A 105 -15.06 2.49 12.11
CA ASP A 105 -15.11 3.19 10.82
C ASP A 105 -15.05 2.22 9.63
N GLY A 106 -14.43 1.04 9.82
CA GLY A 106 -14.36 -0.06 8.86
C GLY A 106 -13.40 0.16 7.69
N TRP A 107 -12.82 1.35 7.55
CA TRP A 107 -11.87 1.66 6.48
C TRP A 107 -11.03 2.90 6.80
N ALA A 108 -9.79 2.93 6.29
CA ALA A 108 -8.93 4.12 6.30
C ALA A 108 -8.00 4.14 5.06
N PRO A 109 -7.62 5.33 4.58
CA PRO A 109 -6.63 5.45 3.49
C PRO A 109 -5.23 5.02 3.96
N THR A 110 -4.29 4.84 3.02
CA THR A 110 -2.90 4.51 3.35
C THR A 110 -2.23 5.58 4.22
N GLY A 111 -2.50 6.85 3.94
CA GLY A 111 -1.96 7.97 4.70
C GLY A 111 -2.72 9.26 4.44
N VAL A 112 -2.65 10.16 5.41
CA VAL A 112 -3.25 11.49 5.34
C VAL A 112 -2.14 12.51 5.58
N VAL A 113 -2.09 13.54 4.73
CA VAL A 113 -1.21 14.69 4.94
C VAL A 113 -2.08 15.89 5.26
N SER A 114 -1.87 16.50 6.43
CA SER A 114 -2.59 17.72 6.83
C SER A 114 -1.63 18.78 7.35
N ALA A 115 -2.02 20.05 7.24
CA ALA A 115 -1.18 21.17 7.66
C ALA A 115 -0.90 21.18 9.17
N SER A 116 -1.85 20.72 9.99
CA SER A 116 -1.72 20.70 11.45
C SER A 116 -0.87 19.55 11.97
N HIS A 117 -0.64 18.51 11.17
CA HIS A 117 -0.13 17.24 11.69
C HIS A 117 0.87 16.51 10.79
N GLY A 118 1.17 17.06 9.62
CA GLY A 118 2.09 16.44 8.67
C GLY A 118 1.53 15.15 8.08
N TYR A 119 2.43 14.22 7.73
CA TYR A 119 2.08 12.89 7.22
C TYR A 119 1.81 11.93 8.37
N GLN A 120 0.75 11.15 8.23
CA GLN A 120 0.39 10.07 9.15
C GLN A 120 -0.20 8.89 8.37
N SER A 121 -0.24 7.72 8.98
CA SER A 121 -1.06 6.63 8.45
C SER A 121 -2.54 6.99 8.53
N GLY A 122 -3.38 6.42 7.64
CA GLY A 122 -4.82 6.70 7.72
C GLY A 122 -5.47 6.10 8.96
N VAL A 123 -4.93 5.02 9.53
CA VAL A 123 -5.42 4.44 10.79
C VAL A 123 -5.21 5.42 11.95
N GLU A 124 -4.04 6.05 12.03
CA GLU A 124 -3.79 7.12 13.03
C GLU A 124 -4.71 8.32 12.81
N ALA A 125 -4.94 8.71 11.54
CA ALA A 125 -5.84 9.81 11.21
C ALA A 125 -7.31 9.50 11.59
N ALA A 126 -7.76 8.25 11.47
CA ALA A 126 -9.08 7.82 11.93
C ALA A 126 -9.25 8.01 13.45
N GLY A 127 -8.17 7.81 14.22
CA GLY A 127 -8.13 8.11 15.66
C GLY A 127 -8.59 9.53 16.02
N TRP A 128 -8.44 10.50 15.11
CA TRP A 128 -8.57 11.93 15.40
C TRP A 128 -9.87 12.59 15.01
N THR A 129 -10.67 11.95 14.17
CA THR A 129 -11.96 12.51 13.75
C THR A 129 -12.90 12.67 14.94
N ASP A 130 -12.81 13.78 15.67
CA ASP A 130 -13.87 14.21 16.57
C ASP A 130 -15.18 14.19 15.78
N ASP A 131 -16.20 13.57 16.37
CA ASP A 131 -17.58 13.49 15.89
C ASP A 131 -17.97 14.71 15.03
N LYS A 132 -17.86 14.58 13.71
CA LYS A 132 -18.54 15.46 12.77
C LYS A 132 -19.67 14.68 12.15
N LYS A 133 -20.75 14.59 12.92
CA LYS A 133 -22.11 14.42 12.39
C LYS A 133 -22.49 15.59 11.50
#